data_AF-A0AAD4LT07-F1
#
_entry.id   AF-A0AAD4LT07-F1
#
_cell.length_a   1.000
_cell.length_b   1.000
_cell.length_c   1.000
_cell.angle_alpha   90.00
_cell.angle_beta   90.00
_cell.angle_gamma   90.00
#
_symmetry.space_group_name_H-M   'P 1'
#
loop_
_entity.id
_entity.type
_entity.pdbx_description
1 polymer ?
#
loop_
_entity_poly.entity_id
_entity_poly.type
_entity_poly.pdbx_seq_one_letter_code
_entity_poly.pdbx_strand_id
1 'polypeptide(L)'
;GTHRVALCAFTFPNGMTIPVGTMVTLPLSAVHTDGAAYSNPEEFDSLCFSKLCEKEGDVLATKCKAVCLSPESLFFGLGRHAW
;
A
#
# COMPACT_ATOMS: atom_id res chain seq x y z
N GLY A 1 0.57 4.60 -9.98
CA GLY A 1 0.65 5.52 -8.82
C GLY A 1 -0.69 6.16 -8.60
N THR A 2 -1.33 5.99 -7.44
CA THR A 2 -2.47 6.86 -7.10
C THR A 2 -1.92 8.22 -6.66
N HIS A 3 -2.47 9.31 -7.18
CA HIS A 3 -1.98 10.67 -6.94
C HIS A 3 -3.12 11.63 -6.59
N ARG A 4 -2.83 12.61 -5.72
CA ARG A 4 -3.76 13.67 -5.30
C ARG A 4 -3.04 15.01 -5.40
N VAL A 5 -3.82 16.07 -5.61
CA VAL A 5 -3.33 17.44 -5.54
C VAL A 5 -4.00 18.12 -4.35
N ALA A 6 -3.22 18.78 -3.51
CA ALA A 6 -3.72 19.55 -2.39
C ALA A 6 -4.45 20.79 -2.89
N LEU A 7 -5.79 20.81 -2.81
CA LEU A 7 -6.60 21.97 -3.22
C LEU A 7 -6.55 23.11 -2.19
N CYS A 8 -6.18 22.79 -0.95
CA CYS A 8 -5.91 23.73 0.13
C CYS A 8 -4.68 23.24 0.92
N ALA A 9 -4.06 24.14 1.68
CA ALA A 9 -2.95 23.75 2.54
C ALA A 9 -3.47 22.83 3.66
N PHE A 10 -2.76 21.73 3.90
CA PHE A 10 -3.16 20.73 4.89
C PHE A 10 -2.01 20.40 5.84
N THR A 11 -2.26 20.45 7.14
CA THR A 11 -1.27 20.09 8.17
C THR A 11 -1.66 18.75 8.80
N PHE A 12 -0.76 17.78 8.70
CA PHE A 12 -0.91 16.48 9.34
C PHE A 12 -0.75 16.59 10.87
N PRO A 13 -1.27 15.63 11.66
CA PRO A 13 -1.12 15.62 13.11
C PRO A 13 0.34 15.64 13.61
N ASN A 14 1.29 15.20 12.78
CA ASN A 14 2.73 15.24 13.07
C ASN A 14 3.37 16.62 12.78
N GLY A 15 2.58 17.64 12.44
CA GLY A 15 3.05 19.00 12.16
C GLY A 15 3.52 19.26 10.73
N MET A 16 3.57 18.25 9.86
CA MET A 16 3.97 18.43 8.47
C MET A 16 2.86 19.11 7.66
N THR A 17 3.18 20.20 6.96
CA THR A 17 2.23 20.93 6.11
C THR A 17 2.49 20.65 4.63
N ILE A 18 1.42 20.34 3.90
CA ILE A 18 1.39 20.23 2.44
C ILE A 18 0.82 21.54 1.87
N PRO A 19 1.59 22.32 1.08
CA PRO A 19 1.11 23.53 0.43
C PRO A 19 0.03 23.26 -0.63
N VAL A 20 -0.78 24.28 -0.92
CA VAL A 20 -1.73 24.26 -2.04
C VAL A 20 -1.00 23.96 -3.36
N GLY A 21 -1.60 23.14 -4.21
CA GLY A 21 -1.04 22.75 -5.51
C GLY A 21 -0.01 21.62 -5.44
N THR A 22 0.39 21.18 -4.25
CA THR A 22 1.34 20.07 -4.10
C THR A 22 0.73 18.75 -4.54
N MET A 23 1.42 18.02 -5.42
CA MET A 23 1.07 16.67 -5.80
C MET A 23 1.63 15.66 -4.82
N VAL A 24 0.76 14.81 -4.27
CA VAL A 24 1.10 13.71 -3.37
C VAL A 24 0.81 12.41 -4.08
N THR A 25 1.81 11.51 -4.15
CA THR A 25 1.72 10.25 -4.87
C THR A 25 2.09 9.09 -3.95
N LEU A 26 1.36 7.98 -4.06
CA LEU A 26 1.73 6.74 -3.38
C LEU A 26 2.75 5.95 -4.23
N PRO A 27 3.89 5.55 -3.64
CA PRO A 27 4.94 4.83 -4.36
C PRO A 27 4.60 3.32 -4.43
N LEU A 28 3.68 2.94 -5.33
CA LEU A 28 3.23 1.53 -5.44
C LEU A 28 4.38 0.54 -5.58
N SER A 29 5.39 0.84 -6.42
CA SER A 29 6.51 -0.06 -6.62
C SER A 29 7.26 -0.33 -5.31
N ALA A 30 7.51 0.72 -4.51
CA ALA A 30 8.22 0.59 -3.24
C ALA A 30 7.40 -0.18 -2.21
N VAL A 31 6.08 0.01 -2.18
CA VAL A 31 5.18 -0.75 -1.29
C VAL A 31 5.16 -2.24 -1.65
N HIS A 32 5.08 -2.57 -2.94
CA HIS A 32 5.07 -3.95 -3.41
C HIS A 32 6.44 -4.63 -3.42
N THR A 33 7.51 -3.87 -3.19
CA THR A 33 8.88 -4.41 -3.05
C THR A 33 9.43 -4.28 -1.62
N ASP A 34 8.59 -3.90 -0.67
CA ASP A 34 9.00 -3.80 0.73
C ASP A 34 9.21 -5.21 1.32
N GLY A 35 10.47 -5.52 1.67
CA GLY A 35 10.86 -6.78 2.28
C GLY A 35 10.26 -7.03 3.67
N ALA A 36 9.72 -5.99 4.32
CA ALA A 36 8.95 -6.15 5.55
C ALA A 36 7.55 -6.71 5.31
N ALA A 37 6.98 -6.48 4.12
CA ALA A 37 5.65 -6.94 3.74
C ALA A 37 5.68 -8.24 2.91
N TYR A 38 6.68 -8.40 2.03
CA TYR A 38 6.80 -9.53 1.12
C TYR A 38 8.17 -10.20 1.25
N SER A 39 8.20 -11.54 1.31
CA SER A 39 9.46 -12.28 1.21
C SER A 39 9.95 -12.33 -0.23
N ASN A 40 11.24 -12.09 -0.46
CA ASN A 40 11.87 -12.05 -1.79
C ASN A 40 11.13 -11.13 -2.79
N PRO A 41 10.91 -9.85 -2.45
CA PRO A 41 10.05 -8.93 -3.21
C PRO A 41 10.49 -8.69 -4.66
N GLU A 42 11.78 -8.87 -4.96
CA GLU A 42 12.35 -8.66 -6.30
C GLU A 42 12.19 -9.87 -7.23
N GLU A 43 11.70 -11.00 -6.70
CA GLU A 43 11.47 -12.23 -7.46
C GLU A 43 9.98 -12.44 -7.73
N PHE A 44 9.65 -12.88 -8.94
CA PHE A 44 8.29 -13.31 -9.23
C PHE A 44 8.01 -14.67 -8.59
N ASP A 45 7.26 -14.66 -7.49
CA ASP A 45 6.79 -15.87 -6.80
C ASP A 45 5.26 -15.98 -6.94
N SER A 46 4.79 -16.92 -7.77
CA SER A 46 3.36 -17.12 -8.02
C SER A 46 2.59 -17.59 -6.79
N LEU A 47 3.28 -18.05 -5.74
CA LEU A 47 2.69 -18.55 -4.50
C LEU A 47 2.93 -17.61 -3.31
N CYS A 48 3.43 -16.39 -3.54
CA CYS A 48 3.81 -15.45 -2.49
C CYS A 48 2.69 -15.23 -1.45
N PHE A 49 1.44 -15.07 -1.89
CA PHE A 49 0.29 -14.86 -1.01
C PHE A 49 -0.10 -16.11 -0.21
N SER A 50 0.04 -17.31 -0.80
CA SER A 50 -0.21 -18.58 -0.09
C SER A 50 0.83 -18.79 1.02
N LYS A 51 2.10 -18.55 0.71
CA LYS A 51 3.21 -18.64 1.67
C LYS A 51 3.06 -17.60 2.79
N LEU A 52 2.57 -16.40 2.47
CA LEU A 52 2.27 -15.38 3.46
C LEU A 52 1.21 -15.87 4.47
N CYS A 53 0.18 -16.56 4.00
CA CYS A 53 -0.84 -17.15 4.89
C CYS A 53 -0.33 -18.22 5.82
N GLU A 54 0.51 -19.12 5.30
CA GLU A 54 1.09 -20.19 6.11
C GLU A 54 1.96 -19.62 7.23
N LYS A 55 2.63 -18.49 6.98
CA LYS A 55 3.52 -17.84 7.94
C LYS A 55 2.79 -17.01 9.00
N GLU A 56 1.76 -16.26 8.62
CA GLU A 56 1.07 -15.33 9.52
C GLU A 56 -0.17 -15.92 10.23
N GLY A 57 -0.68 -17.06 9.78
CA GLY A 57 -1.88 -17.69 10.34
C GLY A 57 -3.16 -16.86 10.11
N ASP A 58 -4.24 -17.21 10.80
CA ASP A 58 -5.59 -16.65 10.58
C ASP A 58 -5.75 -15.16 10.99
N VAL A 59 -4.75 -14.60 11.70
CA VAL A 59 -4.79 -13.22 12.23
C VAL A 59 -4.64 -12.16 11.13
N LEU A 60 -4.08 -12.53 9.97
CA LEU A 60 -3.83 -11.63 8.83
C LEU A 60 -4.45 -12.14 7.51
N ALA A 61 -5.57 -12.86 7.60
CA ALA A 61 -6.31 -13.44 6.47
C ALA A 61 -6.66 -12.47 5.33
N THR A 62 -6.59 -11.15 5.55
CA THR A 62 -6.77 -10.14 4.51
C THR A 62 -5.49 -9.91 3.69
N LYS A 63 -4.29 -9.91 4.30
CA LYS A 63 -2.99 -9.73 3.60
C LYS A 63 -2.64 -10.92 2.69
N CYS A 64 -3.09 -12.08 3.11
CA CYS A 64 -3.16 -13.34 2.39
C CYS A 64 -3.80 -13.32 1.00
N LYS A 65 -4.58 -12.28 0.69
CA LYS A 65 -5.36 -12.24 -0.55
C LYS A 65 -4.64 -11.37 -1.56
N ALA A 66 -4.45 -11.91 -2.77
CA ALA A 66 -3.93 -11.16 -3.90
C ALA A 66 -4.76 -9.88 -4.20
N VAL A 67 -6.05 -9.90 -3.83
CA VAL A 67 -6.93 -8.74 -3.88
C VAL A 67 -7.38 -8.42 -2.45
N CYS A 68 -6.86 -7.33 -1.92
CA CYS A 68 -7.15 -6.84 -0.58
C CYS A 68 -7.04 -5.32 -0.55
N LEU A 69 -7.90 -4.68 0.25
CA LEU A 69 -7.81 -3.27 0.56
C LEU A 69 -6.99 -3.11 1.85
N SER A 70 -5.67 -2.97 1.72
CA SER A 70 -4.80 -2.66 2.86
C SER A 70 -3.71 -1.66 2.47
N PRO A 71 -3.08 -0.96 3.42
CA PRO A 71 -1.97 -0.07 3.14
C PRO A 71 -0.77 -0.75 2.46
N GLU A 72 -0.61 -2.06 2.67
CA GLU A 72 0.44 -2.89 2.07
C GLU A 72 0.08 -3.40 0.67
N SER A 73 -1.21 -3.38 0.31
CA SER A 73 -1.69 -3.77 -1.02
C SER A 73 -2.48 -2.64 -1.68
N LEU A 74 -1.77 -1.84 -2.49
CA LEU A 74 -2.32 -0.62 -3.10
C LEU A 74 -2.68 -0.79 -4.58
N PHE A 75 -2.58 -2.01 -5.12
CA PHE A 75 -2.79 -2.29 -6.55
C PHE A 75 -4.16 -1.82 -7.05
N PHE A 76 -5.18 -1.99 -6.22
CA PHE A 76 -6.57 -1.59 -6.51
C PHE A 76 -6.96 -0.28 -5.84
N GLY A 77 -6.01 0.48 -5.29
CA GLY A 77 -6.29 1.69 -4.53
C GLY A 77 -6.78 1.41 -3.10
N LEU A 78 -7.13 2.47 -2.38
CA LEU A 78 -7.56 2.40 -0.98
C LEU A 78 -8.66 3.44 -0.71
N GLY A 79 -9.62 3.08 0.13
CA GLY A 79 -10.73 3.95 0.55
C GLY A 79 -11.63 4.38 -0.62
N ARG A 80 -11.97 5.68 -0.69
CA ARG A 80 -12.84 6.27 -1.74
C ARG A 80 -12.29 6.18 -3.17
N HIS A 81 -11.11 5.62 -3.32
CA HIS A 81 -10.39 5.53 -4.58
C HIS A 81 -9.93 4.11 -4.87
N ALA A 82 -10.54 3.13 -4.19
CA ALA A 82 -10.48 1.75 -4.59
C ALA A 82 -11.30 1.57 -5.89
N TRP A 83 -10.77 0.76 -6.82
CA TRP A 83 -11.47 0.33 -8.04
C TRP A 83 -12.42 -0.85 -7.72
#